data_AF-A0A8T4FP70-F1
#
_entry.id   AF-A0A8T4FP70-F1
#
_cell.length_a   1.000
_cell.length_b   1.000
_cell.length_c   1.000
_cell.angle_alpha   90.00
_cell.angle_beta   90.00
_cell.angle_gamma   90.00
#
_symmetry.space_group_name_H-M   'P 1'
#
loop_
_entity.id
_entity.type
_entity.pdbx_description
1 polymer ?
#
loop_
_entity_poly.entity_id
_entity_poly.type
_entity_poly.pdbx_seq_one_letter_code
_entity_poly.pdbx_strand_id
1 'polypeptide(L)'
;MALRNKSKYPERAKVPMPLAIAEVYLCLVIVRYMLNFSINLFMDVEDAGSMSLRMLSILFSLVMILVSVSSVIGIASARPKSWRKVMRTSVLLLIVNTSYEVLPSIGITLTGAVFDDLFLALMTALTIGVMLLPTVRRFYLPPMTENPPLTRWMGYIFLTPLFREADYEFVREETDPHDPPAA
;
A
#
# COMPACT_ATOMS: atom_id res chain seq x y z
N MET A 1 45.62 -9.14 -14.16
CA MET A 1 45.09 -7.88 -13.62
C MET A 1 43.76 -7.63 -14.33
N ALA A 2 42.66 -8.17 -13.80
CA ALA A 2 41.36 -8.14 -14.45
C ALA A 2 40.48 -7.10 -13.76
N LEU A 3 40.04 -6.10 -14.53
CA LEU A 3 39.12 -5.04 -14.12
C LEU A 3 37.80 -5.67 -13.68
N ARG A 4 37.62 -5.82 -12.36
CA ARG A 4 36.33 -6.16 -11.74
C ARG A 4 35.45 -4.91 -11.82
N ASN A 5 34.86 -4.70 -12.99
CA ASN A 5 33.79 -3.74 -13.20
C ASN A 5 32.55 -4.23 -12.42
N LYS A 6 32.51 -3.95 -11.12
CA LYS A 6 31.28 -4.02 -10.35
C LYS A 6 30.47 -2.82 -10.78
N SER A 7 29.39 -3.05 -11.53
CA SER A 7 28.38 -2.05 -11.83
C SER A 7 28.04 -1.28 -10.55
N LYS A 8 28.49 -0.03 -10.50
CA LYS A 8 28.35 0.95 -9.40
C LYS A 8 26.93 1.52 -9.39
N TYR A 9 25.94 0.63 -9.49
CA TYR A 9 24.56 0.93 -9.16
C TYR A 9 24.29 0.12 -7.90
N PRO A 10 23.62 0.67 -6.85
CA PRO A 10 23.05 -0.21 -5.86
C PRO A 10 22.15 -1.18 -6.62
N GLU A 11 22.51 -2.47 -6.63
CA GLU A 11 21.65 -3.56 -7.07
C GLU A 11 20.24 -3.19 -6.62
N ARG A 12 19.27 -3.12 -7.56
CA ARG A 12 17.87 -2.81 -7.24
C ARG A 12 17.53 -3.56 -5.96
N ALA A 13 17.39 -2.82 -4.86
CA ALA A 13 17.39 -3.43 -3.53
C ALA A 13 16.39 -4.58 -3.57
N LYS A 14 16.84 -5.80 -3.26
CA LYS A 14 15.98 -6.98 -3.33
C LYS A 14 14.71 -6.69 -2.54
N VAL A 15 13.55 -6.88 -3.16
CA VAL A 15 12.26 -6.58 -2.53
C VAL A 15 12.23 -7.28 -1.16
N PRO A 16 12.05 -6.53 -0.05
CA PRO A 16 12.11 -7.13 1.26
C PRO A 16 10.97 -8.15 1.39
N MET A 17 11.28 -9.36 1.88
CA MET A 17 10.31 -10.46 1.99
C MET A 17 8.98 -10.06 2.66
N PRO A 18 8.95 -9.21 3.72
CA PRO A 18 7.70 -8.72 4.28
C PRO A 18 6.81 -7.97 3.28
N LEU A 19 7.39 -7.30 2.28
CA LEU A 19 6.65 -6.59 1.25
C LEU A 19 5.93 -7.55 0.29
N ALA A 20 6.51 -8.71 0.02
CA ALA A 20 5.84 -9.76 -0.76
C ALA A 20 4.60 -10.28 -0.02
N ILE A 21 4.64 -10.39 1.31
CA ILE A 21 3.48 -10.76 2.12
C ILE A 21 2.38 -9.71 2.01
N ALA A 22 2.74 -8.42 2.11
CA ALA A 22 1.80 -7.31 1.93
C ALA A 22 1.16 -7.29 0.53
N GLU A 23 1.94 -7.60 -0.50
CA GLU A 23 1.46 -7.71 -1.88
C GLU A 23 0.45 -8.85 -2.05
N VAL A 24 0.77 -10.05 -1.55
CA VAL A 24 -0.15 -11.20 -1.58
C VAL A 24 -1.45 -10.89 -0.84
N TYR A 25 -1.35 -10.22 0.31
CA TYR A 25 -2.54 -9.80 1.05
C TYR A 25 -3.42 -8.82 0.26
N LEU A 26 -2.83 -7.80 -0.38
CA LEU A 26 -3.59 -6.87 -1.22
C LEU A 26 -4.24 -7.58 -2.42
N CYS A 27 -3.58 -8.59 -2.99
CA CYS A 27 -4.19 -9.45 -4.01
C CYS A 27 -5.40 -10.23 -3.47
N LEU A 28 -5.33 -10.78 -2.25
CA LEU A 28 -6.47 -11.44 -1.61
C LEU A 28 -7.64 -10.47 -1.39
N VAL A 29 -7.36 -9.23 -1.01
CA VAL A 29 -8.36 -8.17 -0.87
C VAL A 29 -9.05 -7.89 -2.21
N ILE A 30 -8.29 -7.82 -3.31
CA ILE A 30 -8.86 -7.66 -4.67
C ILE A 30 -9.80 -8.81 -4.98
N VAL A 31 -9.37 -10.06 -4.76
CA VAL A 31 -10.19 -11.26 -5.03
C VAL A 31 -11.49 -11.22 -4.22
N ARG A 32 -11.43 -10.85 -2.93
CA ARG A 32 -12.62 -10.68 -2.09
C ARG A 32 -13.60 -9.68 -2.70
N TYR A 33 -13.14 -8.48 -3.06
CA TYR A 33 -14.04 -7.46 -3.61
C TYR A 33 -14.56 -7.83 -4.99
N MET A 34 -13.79 -8.58 -5.80
CA MET A 34 -14.30 -9.14 -7.06
C MET A 34 -15.42 -10.16 -6.81
N LEU A 35 -15.28 -11.04 -5.81
CA LEU A 35 -16.32 -12.00 -5.45
C LEU A 35 -17.57 -11.28 -4.92
N ASN A 36 -17.41 -10.28 -4.05
CA ASN A 36 -18.53 -9.45 -3.59
C ASN A 36 -19.23 -8.72 -4.74
N PHE A 37 -18.46 -8.18 -5.69
CA PHE A 37 -19.00 -7.57 -6.90
C PHE A 37 -19.82 -8.57 -7.71
N SER A 38 -19.29 -9.78 -7.95
CA SER A 38 -19.99 -10.84 -8.68
C SER A 38 -21.27 -11.30 -7.99
N ILE A 39 -21.25 -11.50 -6.66
CA ILE A 39 -22.44 -11.90 -5.89
C ILE A 39 -23.53 -10.82 -6.00
N ASN A 40 -23.18 -9.55 -5.76
CA ASN A 40 -24.17 -8.48 -5.84
C ASN A 40 -24.74 -8.28 -7.25
N LEU A 41 -23.94 -8.55 -8.29
CA LEU A 41 -24.34 -8.39 -9.70
C LEU A 41 -25.20 -9.54 -10.22
N PHE A 42 -24.88 -10.79 -9.85
CA PHE A 42 -25.47 -11.99 -10.48
C PHE A 42 -26.40 -12.79 -9.57
N MET A 43 -26.29 -12.68 -8.25
CA MET A 43 -27.18 -13.39 -7.33
C MET A 43 -28.29 -12.46 -6.86
N ASP A 44 -29.54 -12.80 -7.19
CA ASP A 44 -30.69 -12.29 -6.46
C ASP A 44 -30.74 -12.96 -5.09
N VAL A 45 -29.98 -12.40 -4.17
CA VAL A 45 -30.06 -12.75 -2.76
C VAL A 45 -31.31 -12.07 -2.21
N GLU A 46 -32.33 -12.85 -1.85
CA GLU A 46 -33.62 -12.35 -1.32
C GLU A 46 -33.46 -11.46 -0.08
N ASP A 47 -32.34 -11.60 0.65
CA ASP A 47 -31.98 -10.79 1.83
C ASP A 47 -31.10 -9.56 1.52
N ALA A 48 -30.72 -9.30 0.25
CA ALA A 48 -29.79 -8.23 -0.11
C ALA A 48 -30.44 -6.85 -0.22
N GLY A 49 -31.19 -6.44 0.82
CA GLY A 49 -31.68 -5.06 0.97
C GLY A 49 -32.43 -4.48 -0.24
N SER A 50 -32.64 -3.17 -0.25
CA SER A 50 -33.22 -2.49 -1.41
C SER A 50 -32.24 -2.46 -2.59
N MET A 51 -32.75 -2.46 -3.82
CA MET A 51 -31.97 -2.30 -5.07
C MET A 51 -30.91 -1.17 -5.00
N SER A 52 -31.22 -0.09 -4.30
CA SER A 52 -30.32 1.04 -4.05
C SER A 52 -29.07 0.67 -3.23
N LEU A 53 -29.22 -0.18 -2.20
CA LEU A 53 -28.11 -0.64 -1.37
C LEU A 53 -27.18 -1.58 -2.15
N ARG A 54 -27.75 -2.44 -3.01
CA ARG A 54 -26.97 -3.31 -3.92
C ARG A 54 -26.14 -2.50 -4.89
N MET A 55 -26.74 -1.49 -5.53
CA MET A 55 -26.03 -0.56 -6.43
C MET A 55 -24.87 0.17 -5.71
N LEU A 56 -25.09 0.61 -4.46
CA LEU A 56 -24.06 1.26 -3.66
C LEU A 56 -22.93 0.29 -3.28
N SER A 57 -23.26 -0.96 -2.94
CA SER A 57 -22.28 -2.02 -2.65
C SER A 57 -21.42 -2.36 -3.87
N ILE A 58 -22.03 -2.43 -5.06
CA ILE A 58 -21.32 -2.66 -6.33
C ILE A 58 -20.34 -1.52 -6.61
N LEU A 59 -20.80 -0.28 -6.52
CA LEU A 59 -19.94 0.90 -6.75
C LEU A 59 -18.79 0.93 -5.76
N PHE A 60 -19.07 0.66 -4.49
CA PHE A 60 -18.07 0.62 -3.44
C PHE A 60 -17.03 -0.49 -3.69
N SER A 61 -17.47 -1.70 -4.03
CA SER A 61 -16.59 -2.82 -4.37
C SER A 61 -15.67 -2.47 -5.54
N LEU A 62 -16.19 -1.80 -6.56
CA LEU A 62 -15.41 -1.36 -7.71
C LEU A 62 -14.34 -0.33 -7.33
N VAL A 63 -14.70 0.67 -6.52
CA VAL A 63 -13.73 1.66 -6.00
C VAL A 63 -12.63 0.98 -5.19
N MET A 64 -12.99 0.04 -4.32
CA MET A 64 -12.01 -0.69 -3.50
C MET A 64 -11.09 -1.56 -4.34
N ILE A 65 -11.59 -2.20 -5.40
CA ILE A 65 -10.76 -2.94 -6.37
C ILE A 65 -9.75 -1.99 -7.03
N LEU A 66 -10.20 -0.86 -7.57
CA LEU A 66 -9.33 0.10 -8.27
C LEU A 66 -8.21 0.65 -7.36
N VAL A 67 -8.57 1.00 -6.13
CA VAL A 67 -7.63 1.51 -5.12
C VAL A 67 -6.62 0.43 -4.70
N SER A 68 -7.06 -0.83 -4.57
CA SER A 68 -6.21 -1.96 -4.20
C SER A 68 -5.26 -2.35 -5.35
N VAL A 69 -5.75 -2.43 -6.59
CA VAL A 69 -4.93 -2.69 -7.79
C VAL A 69 -3.85 -1.62 -7.96
N SER A 70 -4.22 -0.34 -7.80
CA SER A 70 -3.26 0.77 -7.85
C SER A 70 -2.16 0.65 -6.78
N SER A 71 -2.49 0.08 -5.63
CA SER A 71 -1.56 -0.14 -4.53
C SER A 71 -0.62 -1.32 -4.80
N VAL A 72 -1.14 -2.44 -5.32
CA VAL A 72 -0.35 -3.61 -5.74
C VAL A 72 0.68 -3.20 -6.80
N ILE A 73 0.26 -2.51 -7.86
CA ILE A 73 1.16 -2.04 -8.92
C ILE A 73 2.22 -1.08 -8.35
N GLY A 74 1.85 -0.27 -7.36
CA GLY A 74 2.75 0.70 -6.73
C GLY A 74 3.78 0.07 -5.81
N ILE A 75 3.47 -1.06 -5.16
CA ILE A 75 4.25 -1.58 -4.03
C ILE A 75 5.71 -1.87 -4.40
N ALA A 76 5.94 -2.43 -5.59
CA ALA A 76 7.27 -2.79 -6.08
C ALA A 76 8.09 -1.60 -6.60
N SER A 77 7.49 -0.42 -6.77
CA SER A 77 8.13 0.70 -7.48
C SER A 77 9.23 1.44 -6.69
N ALA A 78 9.52 1.06 -5.44
CA ALA A 78 10.53 1.66 -4.56
C ALA A 78 10.44 3.20 -4.42
N ARG A 79 9.27 3.80 -4.71
CA ARG A 79 9.02 5.24 -4.62
C ARG A 79 8.30 5.59 -3.30
N PRO A 80 8.69 6.68 -2.61
CA PRO A 80 7.99 7.13 -1.40
C PRO A 80 6.49 7.36 -1.63
N LYS A 81 6.13 7.92 -2.80
CA LYS A 81 4.73 8.14 -3.18
C LYS A 81 3.93 6.84 -3.24
N SER A 82 4.55 5.73 -3.60
CA SER A 82 3.89 4.43 -3.68
C SER A 82 3.69 3.82 -2.31
N TRP A 83 4.67 3.94 -1.40
CA TRP A 83 4.48 3.60 0.01
C TRP A 83 3.29 4.34 0.61
N ARG A 84 3.18 5.66 0.35
CA ARG A 84 2.05 6.48 0.83
C ARG A 84 0.71 5.98 0.31
N LYS A 85 0.63 5.61 -0.97
CA LYS A 85 -0.59 5.07 -1.56
C LYS A 85 -1.01 3.78 -0.85
N VAL A 86 -0.10 2.82 -0.72
CA VAL A 86 -0.40 1.54 -0.06
C VAL A 86 -0.81 1.74 1.40
N MET A 87 -0.14 2.63 2.12
CA MET A 87 -0.51 2.96 3.50
C MET A 87 -1.90 3.60 3.61
N ARG A 88 -2.22 4.57 2.76
CA ARG A 88 -3.57 5.18 2.72
C ARG A 88 -4.64 4.15 2.39
N THR A 89 -4.39 3.30 1.41
CA THR A 89 -5.29 2.22 1.02
C THR A 89 -5.47 1.22 2.16
N SER A 90 -4.41 0.86 2.87
CA SER A 90 -4.48 -0.04 4.03
C SER A 90 -5.24 0.59 5.20
N VAL A 91 -5.04 1.89 5.47
CA VAL A 91 -5.82 2.62 6.48
C VAL A 91 -7.30 2.67 6.09
N LEU A 92 -7.62 2.95 4.83
CA LEU A 92 -8.99 2.93 4.32
C LEU A 92 -9.61 1.54 4.49
N LEU A 93 -8.90 0.48 4.09
CA LEU A 93 -9.34 -0.91 4.26
C LEU A 93 -9.59 -1.26 5.72
N LEU A 94 -8.74 -0.82 6.63
CA LEU A 94 -8.89 -1.08 8.06
C LEU A 94 -10.17 -0.41 8.60
N ILE A 95 -10.40 0.86 8.26
CA ILE A 95 -11.61 1.59 8.66
C ILE A 95 -12.84 0.90 8.11
N VAL A 96 -12.82 0.52 6.83
CA VAL A 96 -13.93 -0.12 6.13
C VAL A 96 -14.24 -1.49 6.77
N ASN A 97 -13.25 -2.36 6.92
CA ASN A 97 -13.43 -3.68 7.52
C ASN A 97 -13.93 -3.60 8.97
N THR A 98 -13.42 -2.65 9.77
CA THR A 98 -13.90 -2.46 11.15
C THR A 98 -15.32 -1.88 11.18
N SER A 99 -15.67 -1.01 10.22
CA SER A 99 -17.02 -0.46 10.14
C SER A 99 -18.07 -1.52 9.77
N TYR A 100 -17.69 -2.56 9.01
CA TYR A 100 -18.61 -3.66 8.67
C TYR A 100 -19.03 -4.50 9.86
N GLU A 101 -18.29 -4.50 10.98
CA GLU A 101 -18.75 -5.15 12.21
C GLU A 101 -19.92 -4.37 12.85
N VAL A 102 -19.98 -3.06 12.65
CA VAL A 102 -20.97 -2.16 13.26
C VAL A 102 -22.18 -1.93 12.36
N LEU A 103 -22.00 -1.92 11.04
CA LEU A 103 -23.03 -1.64 10.04
C LEU A 103 -24.26 -2.59 10.05
N PRO A 104 -24.15 -3.89 10.38
CA PRO A 104 -25.30 -4.78 10.50
C PRO A 104 -26.29 -4.34 11.58
N SER A 105 -25.80 -3.70 12.66
CA SER A 105 -26.64 -3.19 13.75
C SER A 105 -27.56 -2.03 13.32
N ILE A 106 -27.24 -1.36 12.21
CA ILE A 106 -28.05 -0.30 11.60
C ILE A 106 -28.78 -0.76 10.32
N GLY A 107 -28.88 -2.07 10.09
CA GLY A 107 -29.61 -2.64 8.95
C GLY A 107 -28.88 -2.54 7.62
N ILE A 108 -27.57 -2.25 7.64
CA ILE A 108 -26.73 -2.13 6.43
C ILE A 108 -25.79 -3.33 6.37
N THR A 109 -26.22 -4.42 5.75
CA THR A 109 -25.38 -5.59 5.42
C THR A 109 -24.74 -5.37 4.06
N LEU A 110 -23.66 -4.57 4.03
CA LEU A 110 -23.10 -4.11 2.75
C LEU A 110 -22.18 -5.14 2.08
N THR A 111 -21.43 -5.96 2.81
CA THR A 111 -20.52 -6.98 2.23
C THR A 111 -19.87 -7.83 3.32
N GLY A 112 -20.32 -9.07 3.54
CA GLY A 112 -19.72 -10.00 4.53
C GLY A 112 -19.63 -11.46 4.10
N ALA A 113 -19.97 -11.78 2.84
CA ALA A 113 -20.31 -13.16 2.48
C ALA A 113 -19.11 -14.11 2.29
N VAL A 114 -17.91 -13.58 2.01
CA VAL A 114 -16.82 -14.40 1.47
C VAL A 114 -15.68 -14.64 2.48
N PHE A 115 -15.41 -13.68 3.36
CA PHE A 115 -14.35 -13.75 4.37
C PHE A 115 -14.75 -12.96 5.60
N ASP A 116 -14.33 -13.45 6.77
CA ASP A 116 -14.54 -12.80 8.06
C ASP A 116 -13.88 -11.40 8.10
N ASP A 117 -14.68 -10.39 8.40
CA ASP A 117 -14.27 -8.98 8.49
C ASP A 117 -13.19 -8.77 9.54
N LEU A 118 -13.27 -9.48 10.68
CA LEU A 118 -12.29 -9.37 11.75
C LEU A 118 -10.92 -9.90 11.30
N PHE A 119 -10.90 -11.07 10.64
CA PHE A 119 -9.69 -11.64 10.08
C PHE A 119 -9.02 -10.69 9.08
N LEU A 120 -9.82 -10.06 8.21
CA LEU A 120 -9.31 -9.10 7.23
C LEU A 120 -8.77 -7.83 7.90
N ALA A 121 -9.46 -7.30 8.90
CA ALA A 121 -9.00 -6.14 9.66
C ALA A 121 -7.64 -6.43 10.34
N LEU A 122 -7.48 -7.60 10.96
CA LEU A 122 -6.22 -8.04 11.56
C LEU A 122 -5.10 -8.12 10.51
N MET A 123 -5.37 -8.72 9.35
CA MET A 123 -4.38 -8.82 8.27
C MET A 123 -4.04 -7.45 7.67
N THR A 124 -5.01 -6.52 7.60
CA THR A 124 -4.75 -5.13 7.21
C THR A 124 -3.83 -4.45 8.23
N ALA A 125 -4.11 -4.61 9.53
CA ALA A 125 -3.31 -4.04 10.61
C ALA A 125 -1.87 -4.58 10.59
N LEU A 126 -1.70 -5.88 10.33
CA LEU A 126 -0.39 -6.49 10.14
C LEU A 126 0.35 -5.89 8.93
N THR A 127 -0.35 -5.66 7.82
CA THR A 127 0.22 -5.03 6.62
C THR A 127 0.70 -3.60 6.89
N ILE A 128 -0.08 -2.82 7.65
CA ILE A 128 0.31 -1.49 8.12
C ILE A 128 1.57 -1.59 8.99
N GLY A 129 1.61 -2.55 9.92
CA GLY A 129 2.78 -2.79 10.78
C GLY A 129 4.04 -3.12 9.98
N VAL A 130 3.91 -4.01 8.98
CA VAL A 130 5.00 -4.37 8.06
C VAL A 130 5.52 -3.16 7.30
N MET A 131 4.62 -2.31 6.80
CA MET A 131 5.00 -1.10 6.05
C MET A 131 5.73 -0.07 6.91
N LEU A 132 5.53 -0.07 8.23
CA LEU A 132 6.21 0.80 9.18
C LEU A 132 7.59 0.27 9.62
N LEU A 133 7.92 -0.99 9.31
CA LEU A 133 9.22 -1.57 9.64
C LEU A 133 10.36 -0.77 9.00
N PRO A 134 11.51 -0.61 9.70
CA PRO A 134 12.64 0.14 9.19
C PRO A 134 13.19 -0.43 7.87
N THR A 135 13.18 -1.75 7.71
CA THR A 135 13.62 -2.44 6.48
C THR A 135 12.79 -2.05 5.27
N VAL A 136 11.46 -1.96 5.43
CA VAL A 136 10.54 -1.58 4.35
C VAL A 136 10.63 -0.09 4.07
N ARG A 137 10.72 0.76 5.10
CA ARG A 137 10.87 2.20 4.91
C ARG A 137 12.16 2.57 4.17
N ARG A 138 13.27 1.88 4.46
CA ARG A 138 14.55 2.05 3.74
C ARG A 138 14.46 1.68 2.27
N PHE A 139 13.63 0.70 1.90
CA PHE A 139 13.41 0.33 0.49
C PHE A 139 12.76 1.46 -0.33
N TYR A 140 11.92 2.29 0.31
CA TYR A 140 11.25 3.41 -0.35
C TYR A 140 12.00 4.74 -0.26
N LEU A 141 13.16 4.79 0.40
CA LEU A 141 13.98 5.98 0.54
C LEU A 141 15.03 6.03 -0.58
N PRO A 142 15.25 7.21 -1.20
CA PRO A 142 16.48 7.42 -1.95
C PRO A 142 17.69 7.37 -0.99
N PRO A 143 18.92 7.14 -1.50
CA PRO A 143 20.11 7.13 -0.66
C PRO A 143 20.31 8.49 0.03
N MET A 144 20.14 8.51 1.35
CA MET A 144 20.24 9.68 2.22
C MET A 144 21.21 9.39 3.37
N THR A 145 21.86 10.43 3.89
CA THR A 145 22.76 10.33 5.04
C THR A 145 22.01 9.96 6.32
N GLU A 146 20.77 10.46 6.48
CA GLU A 146 19.91 10.19 7.62
C GLU A 146 18.53 9.64 7.22
N ASN A 147 18.03 8.68 8.00
CA ASN A 147 16.70 8.10 7.78
C ASN A 147 15.62 8.91 8.52
N PRO A 148 14.51 9.32 7.87
CA PRO A 148 13.41 10.02 8.53
C PRO A 148 12.82 9.22 9.73
N PRO A 149 12.54 9.88 10.87
CA PRO A 149 11.92 9.25 12.03
C PRO A 149 10.49 8.79 11.73
N LEU A 150 9.99 7.81 12.48
CA LEU A 150 8.67 7.18 12.25
C LEU A 150 7.51 8.18 12.31
N THR A 151 7.62 9.22 13.15
CA THR A 151 6.62 10.30 13.25
C THR A 151 6.42 11.04 11.93
N ARG A 152 7.48 11.30 11.16
CA ARG A 152 7.38 11.92 9.83
C ARG A 152 6.69 11.00 8.83
N TRP A 153 6.93 9.69 8.91
CA TRP A 153 6.23 8.70 8.07
C TRP A 153 4.74 8.64 8.39
N MET A 154 4.36 8.71 9.66
CA MET A 154 2.95 8.80 10.06
C MET A 154 2.30 10.09 9.53
N GLY A 155 2.96 11.24 9.66
CA GLY A 155 2.49 12.51 9.07
C GLY A 155 2.41 12.47 7.53
N TYR A 156 3.31 11.73 6.90
CA TYR A 156 3.33 11.53 5.44
C TYR A 156 2.08 10.80 4.93
N ILE A 157 1.41 9.99 5.75
CA ILE A 157 0.13 9.37 5.40
C ILE A 157 -0.93 10.45 5.19
N PHE A 158 -1.04 11.44 6.08
CA PHE A 158 -2.18 12.36 6.10
C PHE A 158 -2.06 13.47 5.07
N LEU A 159 -1.01 14.31 5.11
CA LEU A 159 -0.78 15.35 4.07
C LEU A 159 0.63 15.97 4.11
N THR A 160 1.45 15.69 5.12
CA THR A 160 2.76 16.33 5.28
C THR A 160 3.76 15.80 4.23
N PRO A 161 4.59 16.63 3.58
CA PRO A 161 5.66 16.13 2.72
C PRO A 161 6.70 15.33 3.53
N LEU A 162 7.23 14.22 2.97
CA LEU A 162 8.20 13.36 3.67
C LEU A 162 9.56 14.06 3.83
N PHE A 163 9.91 14.86 2.84
CA PHE A 163 11.13 15.64 2.78
C PHE A 163 10.76 17.12 2.73
N ARG A 164 11.37 17.91 3.61
CA ARG A 164 11.62 19.32 3.33
C ARG A 164 13.01 19.37 2.71
N GLU A 165 13.15 20.03 1.56
CA GLU A 165 14.43 20.09 0.82
C GLU A 165 15.59 20.65 1.66
N ALA A 166 15.29 21.38 2.73
CA ALA A 166 16.27 21.92 3.67
C ALA A 166 16.75 20.93 4.75
N ASP A 167 16.05 19.80 4.97
CA ASP A 167 16.25 18.94 6.15
C ASP A 167 17.16 17.73 5.89
N TYR A 168 17.45 17.38 4.63
CA TYR A 168 18.15 16.13 4.31
C TYR A 168 19.20 16.30 3.22
N GLU A 169 20.41 15.82 3.51
CA GLU A 169 21.46 15.68 2.51
C GLU A 169 21.30 14.36 1.75
N PHE A 170 21.11 14.48 0.44
CA PHE A 170 21.20 13.35 -0.46
C PHE A 170 22.68 12.98 -0.61
N VAL A 171 22.99 11.67 -0.58
CA VAL A 171 24.35 11.21 -0.84
C VAL A 171 24.68 11.57 -2.30
N ARG A 172 25.42 12.67 -2.51
CA ARG A 172 25.96 13.01 -3.83
C ARG A 172 27.06 12.03 -4.14
N GLU A 173 26.98 11.44 -5.33
CA GLU A 173 28.08 10.66 -5.87
C GLU A 173 29.31 11.57 -5.96
N GLU A 174 30.38 11.19 -5.27
CA GLU A 174 31.68 11.82 -5.41
C GLU A 174 32.09 11.64 -6.87
N THR A 175 32.01 12.73 -7.66
CA THR A 175 32.58 12.79 -9.00
C THR A 175 34.06 12.48 -8.83
N ASP A 176 34.52 11.43 -9.50
CA ASP A 176 35.93 11.05 -9.49
C ASP A 176 36.76 12.28 -9.93
N PRO A 177 37.76 12.74 -9.15
CA PRO A 177 38.59 13.89 -9.53
C PRO A 177 39.39 13.68 -10.82
N HIS A 178 39.30 12.49 -11.44
CA HIS A 178 39.88 12.17 -12.74
C HIS A 178 38.96 12.30 -13.95
N ASP A 179 37.68 12.65 -13.81
CA ASP A 179 36.84 12.96 -14.98
C ASP A 179 37.09 14.40 -15.46
N PRO A 180 37.58 14.62 -16.70
CA PRO A 180 37.81 15.96 -17.21
C PRO A 180 36.48 16.69 -17.34
N PRO A 181 36.45 18.02 -17.10
CA PRO A 181 35.24 18.81 -17.26
C PRO A 181 34.73 18.65 -18.69
N ALA A 182 33.48 18.25 -18.83
CA ALA A 182 32.79 18.24 -20.12
C ALA A 182 32.81 19.67 -20.68
N ALA A 183 33.48 19.82 -21.81
CA ALA A 183 33.52 21.05 -22.61
C ALA A 183 32.17 21.32 -23.29
#